data_AF-A0A821LFT2-F1
#
_entry.id   AF-A0A821LFT2-F1
#
_cell.length_a   1.000
_cell.length_b   1.000
_cell.length_c   1.000
_cell.angle_alpha   90.00
_cell.angle_beta   90.00
_cell.angle_gamma   90.00
#
_symmetry.space_group_name_H-M   'P 1'
#
loop_
_entity.id
_entity.type
_entity.pdbx_description
1 polymer ?
#
loop_
_entity_poly.entity_id
_entity_poly.type
_entity_poly.pdbx_seq_one_letter_code
_entity_poly.pdbx_strand_id
1 'polypeptide(L)'
;NISNEKKLRFIDTPGFGDTRGNNQDNFNMEEIFSFLHNISYLNGICLLFKPEVVQLNSYLHSCCIQLFDYFGENIRDYFIFCFTNTRSTFFAPGNTRPLLNTFFESFPVKKIPFEKTNMFCFDSEAFRYLVAIQNSIEFDPKERNEFEQSWSRLVIESKRF
;
A
#
# COMPACT_ATOMS: atom_id res chain seq x y z
N ASN A 1 9.06 -5.59 22.81
CA ASN A 1 8.31 -6.57 23.61
C ASN A 1 6.83 -6.51 23.27
N ILE A 2 6.41 -7.28 22.26
CA ILE A 2 4.99 -7.59 22.05
C ILE A 2 4.73 -8.84 22.89
N SER A 3 3.93 -8.70 23.94
CA SER A 3 3.52 -9.81 24.81
C SER A 3 2.63 -10.81 24.07
N ASN A 4 2.65 -12.07 24.56
CA ASN A 4 1.78 -13.21 24.27
C ASN A 4 0.58 -12.98 23.32
N GLU A 5 0.62 -13.67 22.17
CA GLU A 5 -0.47 -13.93 21.21
C GLU A 5 -1.30 -12.73 20.70
N LYS A 6 -0.65 -11.72 20.11
CA LYS A 6 -1.36 -10.86 19.15
C LYS A 6 -1.61 -11.63 17.85
N LYS A 7 -2.87 -11.97 17.56
CA LYS A 7 -3.29 -12.56 16.28
C LYS A 7 -3.42 -11.46 15.23
N LEU A 8 -2.58 -11.53 14.20
CA LEU A 8 -2.64 -10.65 13.04
C LEU A 8 -3.17 -11.47 11.84
N ARG A 9 -4.19 -10.94 11.17
CA ARG A 9 -4.74 -11.53 9.94
C ARG A 9 -4.53 -10.54 8.80
N PHE A 10 -3.81 -10.96 7.77
CA PHE A 10 -3.73 -10.24 6.51
C PHE A 10 -4.75 -10.81 5.54
N ILE A 11 -5.38 -9.92 4.78
CA ILE A 11 -6.32 -10.25 3.70
C ILE A 11 -5.69 -9.66 2.46
N ASP A 12 -5.17 -10.53 1.60
CA ASP A 12 -4.66 -10.13 0.31
C ASP A 12 -5.81 -10.12 -0.70
N THR A 13 -5.97 -9.01 -1.40
CA THR A 13 -7.09 -8.80 -2.33
C THR A 13 -6.58 -8.82 -3.76
N PRO A 14 -7.40 -9.25 -4.73
CA PRO A 14 -7.10 -9.00 -6.14
C PRO A 14 -6.79 -7.51 -6.39
N GLY A 15 -5.82 -7.22 -7.26
CA GLY A 15 -5.44 -5.86 -7.61
C GLY A 15 -6.47 -5.15 -8.53
N PHE A 16 -6.35 -3.83 -8.63
CA PHE A 16 -7.14 -3.00 -9.55
C PHE A 16 -6.41 -2.75 -10.86
N GLY A 17 -7.15 -2.66 -11.98
CA GLY A 17 -6.58 -2.34 -13.28
C GLY A 17 -6.10 -3.57 -14.02
N ASP A 18 -6.94 -4.61 -13.98
CA ASP A 18 -6.72 -5.80 -14.79
C ASP A 18 -6.77 -5.44 -16.29
N THR A 19 -5.84 -5.97 -17.07
CA THR A 19 -5.80 -5.76 -18.53
C THR A 19 -7.03 -6.32 -19.25
N ARG A 20 -7.85 -7.12 -18.55
CA ARG A 20 -9.15 -7.63 -18.99
C ARG A 20 -10.30 -6.61 -18.90
N GLY A 21 -10.03 -5.42 -18.36
CA GLY A 21 -10.93 -4.26 -18.37
C GLY A 21 -11.94 -4.18 -17.22
N ASN A 22 -12.80 -3.16 -17.26
CA ASN A 22 -13.68 -2.76 -16.15
C ASN A 22 -14.58 -3.87 -15.59
N ASN A 23 -14.99 -4.84 -16.42
CA ASN A 23 -15.83 -5.95 -15.96
C ASN A 23 -15.09 -6.85 -14.96
N GLN A 24 -13.78 -7.04 -15.15
CA GLN A 24 -12.97 -7.84 -14.23
C GLN A 24 -12.76 -7.11 -12.90
N ASP A 25 -12.57 -5.80 -12.92
CA ASP A 25 -12.43 -5.01 -11.69
C ASP A 25 -13.73 -5.05 -10.86
N ASN A 26 -14.91 -5.01 -11.49
CA ASN A 26 -16.19 -5.20 -10.81
C ASN A 26 -16.31 -6.57 -10.14
N PHE A 27 -15.97 -7.64 -10.86
CA PHE A 27 -15.95 -8.99 -10.30
C PHE A 27 -14.98 -9.09 -9.11
N ASN A 28 -13.79 -8.49 -9.22
CA ASN A 28 -12.80 -8.48 -8.15
C ASN A 28 -13.37 -7.81 -6.88
N MET A 29 -14.15 -6.73 -7.01
CA MET A 29 -14.78 -6.09 -5.85
C MET A 29 -15.90 -6.91 -5.25
N GLU A 30 -16.74 -7.54 -6.05
CA GLU A 30 -17.79 -8.42 -5.55
C GLU A 30 -17.19 -9.54 -4.70
N GLU A 31 -16.08 -10.14 -5.16
CA GLU A 31 -15.34 -11.16 -4.40
C GLU A 31 -14.75 -10.59 -3.10
N ILE A 32 -14.13 -9.40 -3.16
CA ILE A 32 -13.59 -8.73 -1.97
C ILE A 32 -14.70 -8.48 -0.95
N PHE A 33 -15.83 -7.89 -1.34
CA PHE A 33 -16.92 -7.58 -0.41
C PHE A 33 -17.66 -8.82 0.09
N SER A 34 -17.81 -9.84 -0.75
CA SER A 34 -18.34 -11.15 -0.34
C SER A 34 -17.48 -11.76 0.78
N PHE A 35 -16.15 -11.65 0.66
CA PHE A 35 -15.24 -12.08 1.71
C PHE A 35 -15.34 -11.20 2.96
N LEU A 36 -15.32 -9.88 2.79
CA LEU A 36 -15.43 -8.90 3.88
C LEU A 36 -16.74 -9.03 4.66
N HIS A 37 -17.81 -9.55 4.04
CA HIS A 37 -19.09 -9.79 4.70
C HIS A 37 -19.00 -10.69 5.93
N ASN A 38 -18.01 -11.60 5.94
CA ASN A 38 -17.79 -12.52 7.05
C ASN A 38 -16.86 -11.95 8.14
N ILE A 39 -16.52 -10.66 8.06
CA ILE A 39 -15.58 -9.99 8.95
C ILE A 39 -16.29 -8.93 9.77
N SER A 40 -16.24 -9.08 11.09
CA SER A 40 -16.96 -8.19 12.02
C SER A 40 -16.31 -6.81 12.21
N TYR A 41 -15.00 -6.67 11.92
CA TYR A 41 -14.28 -5.40 12.01
C TYR A 41 -12.98 -5.43 11.20
N LEU A 42 -12.53 -4.25 10.75
CA LEU A 42 -11.21 -4.03 10.19
C LEU A 42 -10.42 -3.08 11.09
N ASN A 43 -9.13 -3.36 11.29
CA ASN A 43 -8.23 -2.49 12.06
C ASN A 43 -7.26 -1.68 11.17
N GLY A 44 -7.32 -1.87 9.86
CA GLY A 44 -6.46 -1.20 8.92
C GLY A 44 -6.78 -1.61 7.49
N ILE A 45 -6.69 -0.66 6.57
CA ILE A 45 -6.80 -0.88 5.13
C ILE A 45 -5.56 -0.31 4.49
N CYS A 46 -4.70 -1.18 3.95
CA CYS A 46 -3.50 -0.77 3.25
C CYS A 46 -3.82 -0.53 1.78
N LEU A 47 -3.75 0.73 1.34
CA LEU A 47 -3.83 1.10 -0.07
C LEU A 47 -2.41 1.19 -0.64
N LEU A 48 -2.12 0.36 -1.64
CA LEU A 48 -0.79 0.24 -2.23
C LEU A 48 -0.70 1.04 -3.54
N PHE A 49 0.36 1.84 -3.67
CA PHE A 49 0.61 2.69 -4.84
C PHE A 49 2.08 2.58 -5.29
N LYS A 50 2.33 2.85 -6.57
CA LYS A 50 3.67 3.19 -7.05
C LYS A 50 3.89 4.70 -6.87
N PRO A 51 5.12 5.16 -6.59
CA PRO A 51 5.47 6.56 -6.76
C PRO A 51 5.43 6.91 -8.26
N GLU A 52 5.27 8.20 -8.56
CA GLU A 52 5.35 8.73 -9.93
C GLU A 52 4.33 8.16 -10.93
N VAL A 53 3.11 7.85 -10.49
CA VAL A 53 2.04 7.52 -11.44
C VAL A 53 1.52 8.79 -12.12
N VAL A 54 1.27 8.71 -13.43
CA VAL A 54 0.72 9.83 -14.21
C VAL A 54 -0.76 10.01 -13.92
N GLN A 55 -1.47 8.91 -13.64
CA GLN A 55 -2.90 8.91 -13.35
C GLN A 55 -3.21 7.81 -12.34
N LEU A 56 -4.16 8.09 -11.45
CA LEU A 56 -4.72 7.07 -10.57
C LEU A 56 -5.63 6.14 -11.37
N ASN A 57 -5.70 4.89 -10.95
CA ASN A 57 -6.66 3.95 -11.51
C ASN A 57 -8.08 4.50 -11.29
N SER A 58 -8.88 4.61 -12.35
CA SER A 58 -10.27 5.09 -12.30
C SER A 58 -11.13 4.27 -11.34
N TYR A 59 -10.78 3.00 -11.14
CA TYR A 59 -11.48 2.08 -10.28
C TYR A 59 -11.28 2.34 -8.79
N LEU A 60 -10.19 3.03 -8.40
CA LEU A 60 -9.92 3.37 -7.01
C LEU A 60 -11.09 4.16 -6.38
N HIS A 61 -11.73 5.03 -7.16
CA HIS A 61 -12.90 5.80 -6.70
C HIS A 61 -14.04 4.88 -6.26
N SER A 62 -14.46 3.99 -7.15
CA SER A 62 -15.56 3.06 -6.89
C SER A 62 -15.27 2.14 -5.72
N CYS A 63 -14.01 1.71 -5.55
CA CYS A 63 -13.59 0.91 -4.40
C CYS A 63 -13.74 1.69 -3.08
N CYS A 64 -13.22 2.92 -3.01
CA CYS A 64 -13.33 3.75 -1.81
C CYS A 64 -14.80 4.06 -1.47
N ILE A 65 -15.66 4.37 -2.45
CA ILE A 65 -17.10 4.59 -2.21
C ILE A 65 -17.74 3.36 -1.59
N GLN A 66 -17.54 2.17 -2.16
CA GLN A 66 -18.13 0.95 -1.62
C GLN A 66 -17.60 0.61 -0.22
N LEU A 67 -16.33 0.92 0.09
CA LEU A 67 -15.80 0.77 1.44
C LEU A 67 -16.51 1.68 2.44
N PHE A 68 -16.78 2.93 2.05
CA PHE A 68 -17.56 3.87 2.87
C PHE A 68 -19.02 3.45 3.02
N ASP A 69 -19.64 2.93 1.95
CA ASP A 69 -21.02 2.44 2.00
C ASP A 69 -21.14 1.21 2.93
N TYR A 70 -20.15 0.31 2.89
CA TYR A 70 -20.17 -0.93 3.66
C TYR A 70 -19.81 -0.74 5.14
N PHE A 71 -18.73 -0.01 5.45
CA PHE A 71 -18.23 0.17 6.82
C PHE A 71 -18.63 1.50 7.46
N GLY A 72 -19.24 2.41 6.71
CA GLY A 72 -19.51 3.78 7.13
C GLY A 72 -18.30 4.70 7.02
N GLU A 73 -18.52 6.01 7.17
CA GLU A 73 -17.48 7.04 7.00
C GLU A 73 -16.26 6.89 7.92
N ASN A 74 -16.42 6.27 9.09
CA ASN A 74 -15.36 6.10 10.09
C ASN A 74 -14.23 5.18 9.60
N ILE A 75 -14.45 4.38 8.56
CA ILE A 75 -13.41 3.52 8.00
C ILE A 75 -12.24 4.32 7.42
N ARG A 76 -12.44 5.60 7.09
CA ARG A 76 -11.40 6.51 6.60
C ARG A 76 -10.20 6.61 7.54
N ASP A 77 -10.44 6.51 8.85
CA ASP A 77 -9.41 6.66 9.88
C ASP A 77 -8.50 5.41 9.96
N TYR A 78 -8.90 4.33 9.30
CA TYR A 78 -8.15 3.08 9.20
C TYR A 78 -7.35 2.96 7.89
N PHE A 79 -7.38 3.98 7.03
CA PHE A 79 -6.59 3.98 5.79
C PHE A 79 -5.11 4.19 6.08
N ILE A 80 -4.30 3.30 5.50
CA ILE A 80 -2.84 3.31 5.53
C ILE A 80 -2.36 3.37 4.09
N PHE A 81 -1.53 4.37 3.77
CA PHE A 81 -1.03 4.63 2.43
C PHE A 81 0.37 4.08 2.27
N CYS A 82 0.48 3.06 1.42
CA CYS A 82 1.71 2.33 1.19
C CYS A 82 2.24 2.63 -0.21
N PHE A 83 3.46 3.12 -0.32
CA PHE A 83 4.13 3.36 -1.60
C PHE A 83 5.26 2.35 -1.77
N THR A 84 5.16 1.50 -2.79
CA THR A 84 6.18 0.50 -3.16
C THR A 84 7.11 1.05 -4.23
N ASN A 85 8.28 0.47 -4.46
CA ASN A 85 9.21 0.92 -5.52
C ASN A 85 9.70 2.36 -5.34
N THR A 86 9.84 2.81 -4.09
CA THR A 86 10.14 4.21 -3.75
C THR A 86 11.61 4.57 -3.78
N ARG A 87 12.52 3.65 -4.13
CA ARG A 87 13.95 3.96 -4.25
C ARG A 87 14.21 5.09 -5.26
N SER A 88 13.54 5.07 -6.41
CA SER A 88 13.70 6.09 -7.46
C SER A 88 13.26 7.49 -7.02
N THR A 89 12.42 7.57 -5.98
CA THR A 89 11.93 8.81 -5.38
C THR A 89 12.50 9.05 -3.99
N PHE A 90 13.66 8.47 -3.67
CA PHE A 90 14.33 8.64 -2.37
C PHE A 90 13.43 8.33 -1.17
N PHE A 91 12.63 7.26 -1.28
CA PHE A 91 11.65 6.83 -0.28
C PHE A 91 10.57 7.87 0.00
N ALA A 92 10.12 8.56 -1.05
CA ALA A 92 9.00 9.51 -1.02
C ALA A 92 7.86 9.04 -1.96
N PRO A 93 6.62 9.50 -1.73
CA PRO A 93 5.48 9.11 -2.57
C PRO A 93 5.49 9.73 -3.98
N GLY A 94 6.39 10.69 -4.24
CA GLY A 94 6.55 11.33 -5.55
C GLY A 94 5.30 12.07 -6.04
N ASN A 95 5.15 12.18 -7.36
CA ASN A 95 4.01 12.82 -8.02
C ASN A 95 2.66 12.09 -7.79
N THR A 96 2.66 10.87 -7.24
CA THR A 96 1.42 10.19 -6.86
C THR A 96 0.73 10.90 -5.68
N ARG A 97 1.49 11.51 -4.76
CA ARG A 97 0.94 12.21 -3.58
C ARG A 97 -0.04 13.33 -3.94
N PRO A 98 0.32 14.33 -4.78
CA PRO A 98 -0.63 15.39 -5.12
C PRO A 98 -1.87 14.85 -5.84
N LEU A 99 -1.75 13.81 -6.67
CA LEU A 99 -2.90 13.16 -7.29
C LEU A 99 -3.86 12.56 -6.25
N LEU A 100 -3.32 11.89 -5.23
CA LEU A 100 -4.11 11.34 -4.14
C LEU A 100 -4.75 12.43 -3.26
N ASN A 101 -4.06 13.55 -3.02
CA ASN A 101 -4.66 14.71 -2.33
C ASN A 101 -5.93 15.17 -3.05
N THR A 102 -5.83 15.49 -4.34
CA THR A 102 -6.99 15.94 -5.15
C THR A 102 -8.07 14.87 -5.21
N PHE A 103 -7.68 13.60 -5.33
CA PHE A 103 -8.61 12.48 -5.35
C PHE A 103 -9.41 12.37 -4.06
N PHE A 104 -8.79 12.44 -2.87
CA PHE A 104 -9.51 12.30 -1.61
C PHE A 104 -10.28 13.57 -1.22
N GLU A 105 -9.89 14.74 -1.71
CA GLU A 105 -10.64 15.99 -1.56
C GLU A 105 -12.00 15.96 -2.30
N SER A 106 -12.17 15.12 -3.32
CA SER A 106 -13.42 15.02 -4.07
C SER A 106 -14.51 14.21 -3.35
N PHE A 107 -14.15 13.45 -2.30
CA PHE A 107 -15.11 12.63 -1.58
C PHE A 107 -15.98 13.50 -0.64
N PRO A 108 -17.28 13.19 -0.52
CA PRO A 108 -18.17 13.91 0.41
C PRO A 108 -17.81 13.66 1.88
N VAL A 109 -17.08 12.57 2.16
CA VAL A 109 -16.61 12.20 3.49
C VAL A 109 -15.59 13.23 3.97
N LYS A 110 -15.85 13.84 5.14
CA LYS A 110 -14.98 14.90 5.68
C LYS A 110 -13.56 14.39 5.93
N LYS A 111 -12.56 15.01 5.29
CA LYS A 111 -11.13 14.94 5.65
C LYS A 111 -10.60 13.52 5.93
N ILE A 112 -10.47 12.72 4.87
CA ILE A 112 -9.73 11.45 4.93
C ILE A 112 -8.29 11.76 5.41
N PRO A 113 -7.81 11.20 6.53
CA PRO A 113 -6.47 11.46 7.02
C PRO A 113 -5.45 11.03 5.97
N PHE A 114 -4.64 11.96 5.47
CA PHE A 114 -3.59 11.65 4.49
C PHE A 114 -2.31 12.39 4.86
N GLU A 115 -1.71 11.92 5.95
CA GLU A 115 -0.62 12.59 6.65
C GLU A 115 0.64 11.73 6.63
N LYS A 116 1.75 12.28 7.13
CA LYS A 116 2.99 11.50 7.23
C LYS A 116 2.79 10.26 8.12
N THR A 117 1.92 10.32 9.14
CA THR A 117 1.75 9.28 10.17
C THR A 117 1.10 8.00 9.66
N ASN A 118 0.25 8.08 8.64
CA ASN A 118 -0.37 6.92 8.00
C ASN A 118 0.18 6.67 6.59
N MET A 119 1.37 7.18 6.29
CA MET A 119 2.04 7.04 5.01
C MET A 119 3.42 6.37 5.17
N PHE A 120 3.60 5.30 4.40
CA PHE A 120 4.78 4.45 4.43
C PHE A 120 5.34 4.29 3.02
N CYS A 121 6.62 4.59 2.85
CA CYS A 121 7.34 4.41 1.59
C CYS A 121 8.38 3.32 1.78
N PHE A 122 8.30 2.27 0.98
CA PHE A 122 9.19 1.13 1.06
C PHE A 122 9.51 0.57 -0.32
N ASP A 123 10.49 -0.32 -0.36
CA ASP A 123 10.99 -0.98 -1.54
C ASP A 123 11.34 -2.43 -1.21
N SER A 124 11.19 -3.32 -2.18
CA SER A 124 11.44 -4.75 -2.02
C SER A 124 12.86 -5.15 -2.43
N GLU A 125 13.66 -4.24 -2.98
CA GLU A 125 15.02 -4.53 -3.44
C GLU A 125 15.92 -5.17 -2.39
N ALA A 126 15.91 -4.67 -1.16
CA ALA A 126 16.76 -5.24 -0.12
C ALA A 126 16.35 -6.68 0.23
N PHE A 127 15.05 -7.00 0.20
CA PHE A 127 14.57 -8.37 0.36
C PHE A 127 14.97 -9.25 -0.84
N ARG A 128 14.82 -8.74 -2.07
CA ARG A 128 15.26 -9.44 -3.28
C ARG A 128 16.77 -9.72 -3.24
N TYR A 129 17.57 -8.79 -2.74
CA TYR A 129 19.00 -8.95 -2.54
C TYR A 129 19.31 -10.09 -1.55
N LEU A 130 18.63 -10.14 -0.40
CA LEU A 130 18.79 -11.23 0.57
C LEU A 130 18.47 -12.60 -0.04
N VAL A 131 17.38 -12.69 -0.81
CA VAL A 131 17.01 -13.92 -1.53
C VAL A 131 18.06 -14.28 -2.58
N ALA A 132 18.59 -13.31 -3.32
CA ALA A 132 19.61 -13.54 -4.33
C ALA A 132 20.91 -14.09 -3.72
N ILE A 133 21.37 -13.53 -2.60
CA ILE A 133 22.52 -14.03 -1.85
C ILE A 133 22.28 -15.46 -1.34
N GLN A 134 21.07 -15.77 -0.86
CA GLN A 134 20.70 -17.13 -0.46
C GLN A 134 20.76 -18.12 -1.63
N ASN A 135 20.51 -17.65 -2.85
CA ASN A 135 20.60 -18.43 -4.10
C ASN A 135 22.00 -18.37 -4.75
N SER A 136 23.03 -17.92 -4.02
CA SER A 136 24.42 -17.82 -4.52
C SER A 136 24.58 -16.96 -5.77
N ILE A 137 23.71 -15.95 -5.94
CA ILE A 137 23.88 -14.95 -6.99
C ILE A 137 24.94 -13.95 -6.54
N GLU A 138 25.98 -13.78 -7.35
CA GLU A 138 27.05 -12.82 -7.11
C GLU A 138 26.64 -11.42 -7.57
N PHE A 139 27.09 -10.42 -6.81
CA PHE A 139 26.92 -9.00 -7.11
C PHE A 139 28.27 -8.32 -6.97
N ASP A 140 28.51 -7.29 -7.76
CA ASP A 140 29.73 -6.52 -7.61
C ASP A 140 29.72 -5.70 -6.29
N PRO A 141 30.89 -5.22 -5.81
CA PRO A 141 30.96 -4.47 -4.56
C PRO A 141 30.12 -3.19 -4.53
N LYS A 142 29.91 -2.54 -5.68
CA LYS A 142 29.10 -1.32 -5.79
C LYS A 142 27.61 -1.66 -5.67
N GLU A 143 27.14 -2.70 -6.37
CA GLU A 143 25.77 -3.20 -6.26
C GLU A 143 25.44 -3.61 -4.83
N ARG A 144 26.33 -4.36 -4.16
CA ARG A 144 26.16 -4.74 -2.75
C ARG A 144 25.96 -3.52 -1.84
N ASN A 145 26.84 -2.52 -1.96
CA ASN A 145 26.76 -1.30 -1.15
C ASN A 145 25.42 -0.56 -1.38
N GLU A 146 24.91 -0.53 -2.61
CA GLU A 146 23.60 0.05 -2.90
C GLU A 146 22.45 -0.69 -2.20
N PHE A 147 22.46 -2.03 -2.20
CA PHE A 147 21.43 -2.82 -1.50
C PHE A 147 21.52 -2.69 0.03
N GLU A 148 22.72 -2.63 0.60
CA GLU A 148 22.94 -2.43 2.04
C GLU A 148 22.44 -1.06 2.52
N GLN A 149 22.66 -0.01 1.72
CA GLN A 149 22.12 1.33 2.00
C GLN A 149 20.59 1.35 1.92
N SER A 150 20.02 0.71 0.90
CA SER A 150 18.57 0.55 0.75
C SER A 150 17.96 -0.16 1.96
N TRP A 151 18.56 -1.27 2.40
CA TRP A 151 18.15 -2.00 3.62
C TRP A 151 18.18 -1.11 4.86
N SER A 152 19.29 -0.42 5.08
CA SER A 152 19.49 0.45 6.23
C SER A 152 18.41 1.54 6.29
N ARG A 153 18.05 2.12 5.14
CA ARG A 153 16.97 3.11 5.05
C ARG A 153 15.60 2.50 5.37
N LEU A 154 15.29 1.33 4.83
CA LEU A 154 14.04 0.61 5.12
C LEU A 154 13.88 0.30 6.61
N VAL A 155 14.96 -0.14 7.27
CA VAL A 155 14.96 -0.39 8.72
C VAL A 155 14.66 0.89 9.50
N ILE A 156 15.20 2.04 9.10
CA ILE A 156 14.88 3.33 9.73
C ILE A 156 13.40 3.67 9.55
N GLU A 157 12.85 3.56 8.34
CA GLU A 157 11.42 3.85 8.09
C GLU A 157 10.50 2.87 8.85
N SER A 158 10.89 1.61 9.01
CA SER A 158 10.12 0.61 9.78
C SER A 158 10.02 0.92 11.28
N LYS A 159 10.98 1.68 11.83
CA LYS A 159 11.08 2.04 13.27
C LYS A 159 10.49 3.41 13.57
N ARG A 160 9.80 4.01 12.61
CA ARG A 160 9.30 5.38 12.71
C ARG A 160 8.19 5.56 13.75
N PHE A 161 7.73 4.46 14.39
CA PHE A 161 6.71 4.43 15.43
C PHE A 161 7.08 3.45 16.54
#